data_AF-A0A972YZY2-F1
#
_entry.id   AF-A0A972YZY2-F1
#
_cell.length_a   1.000
_cell.length_b   1.000
_cell.length_c   1.000
_cell.angle_alpha   90.00
_cell.angle_beta   90.00
_cell.angle_gamma   90.00
#
_symmetry.space_group_name_H-M   'P 1'
#
loop_
_entity.id
_entity.type
_entity.pdbx_description
1 polymer ?
#
loop_
_entity_poly.entity_id
_entity_poly.type
_entity_poly.pdbx_seq_one_letter_code
_entity_poly.pdbx_strand_id
1 'polypeptide(L)'
;MKTAYLLALIPASLLITGCDDTESELCRYYVQNDLDKGKFESAIARLADESCQQTYPTNEYLVDVSSAYLGKSGLTLPVILRAMIEDETATEALTFESFVAEITESATPTALSDLDISRSSLDEYLETTSCKSIEFPTSAQKTVCLITGFIDVLKTTMAIDALTGGNVAAWAANTNGDNPSMLRSSCALKYSYEHKSDKNFSTPYNNCEVGVTVDNSEAVTFTASNGSEKTYNYLTISYQGEPEYFLESTVLGSTIFTKNYCEVDYAVCTDTDLNTCYTCPLSQSEQDLNIKDYLLDALNSGFDSIEAVIKNSGQDSEIDIQQSIDDFKLEIKSEGCSAVPEGEDCFTMDDIINYLNKQ
;
A
#
# COMPACT_ATOMS: atom_id res chain seq x y z
N MET A 1 13.47 -46.57 49.30
CA MET A 1 12.71 -45.89 48.23
C MET A 1 11.83 -44.83 48.86
N LYS A 2 11.63 -43.75 48.10
CA LYS A 2 11.23 -42.40 48.53
C LYS A 2 9.82 -42.29 49.10
N THR A 3 9.71 -41.34 50.02
CA THR A 3 8.54 -40.59 50.51
C THR A 3 7.51 -40.21 49.45
N ALA A 4 6.23 -40.28 49.83
CA ALA A 4 5.17 -39.42 49.30
C ALA A 4 4.26 -39.02 50.47
N TYR A 5 4.49 -37.83 51.02
CA TYR A 5 3.53 -37.14 51.89
C TYR A 5 2.78 -36.13 51.04
N LEU A 6 1.45 -36.25 51.06
CA LEU A 6 0.52 -35.22 50.66
C LEU A 6 0.89 -33.89 51.33
N LEU A 7 1.02 -32.83 50.55
CA LEU A 7 0.91 -31.46 51.04
C LEU A 7 0.01 -30.68 50.10
N ALA A 8 -1.03 -30.14 50.72
CA ALA A 8 -2.16 -29.46 50.14
C ALA A 8 -1.73 -28.24 49.31
N LEU A 9 -2.22 -28.17 48.08
CA LEU A 9 -2.34 -26.90 47.36
C LEU A 9 -3.57 -26.19 47.91
N ILE A 10 -3.30 -25.23 48.79
CA ILE A 10 -4.26 -24.21 49.21
C ILE A 10 -4.72 -23.48 47.94
N PRO A 11 -6.03 -23.41 47.64
CA PRO A 11 -6.51 -22.52 46.60
C PRO A 11 -6.31 -21.10 47.13
N ALA A 12 -5.33 -20.40 46.58
CA ALA A 12 -5.23 -18.95 46.71
C ALA A 12 -6.44 -18.34 46.00
N SER A 13 -7.54 -18.33 46.73
CA SER A 13 -8.68 -17.46 46.53
C SER A 13 -8.19 -16.05 46.81
N LEU A 14 -7.50 -15.47 45.83
CA LEU A 14 -7.29 -14.03 45.75
C LEU A 14 -8.67 -13.42 45.47
N LEU A 15 -9.25 -13.01 46.58
CA LEU A 15 -10.35 -12.09 46.78
C LEU A 15 -10.51 -11.10 45.62
N ILE A 16 -11.47 -11.41 44.75
CA ILE A 16 -12.13 -10.44 43.88
C ILE A 16 -13.04 -9.62 44.79
N THR A 17 -12.50 -8.54 45.35
CA THR A 17 -13.30 -7.46 45.95
C THR A 17 -12.67 -6.12 45.62
N GLY A 18 -13.26 -5.42 44.64
CA GLY A 18 -13.25 -3.95 44.52
C GLY A 18 -12.14 -3.33 43.68
N CYS A 19 -12.51 -2.85 42.48
CA CYS A 19 -12.38 -1.46 42.05
C CYS A 19 -13.08 -1.29 40.69
N ASP A 20 -13.90 -0.27 40.56
CA ASP A 20 -14.73 0.08 39.39
C ASP A 20 -13.90 0.61 38.19
N ASP A 21 -12.66 0.14 38.01
CA ASP A 21 -11.67 0.67 37.03
C ASP A 21 -10.87 -0.44 36.32
N THR A 22 -11.35 -1.70 36.31
CA THR A 22 -10.53 -2.83 35.80
C THR A 22 -10.48 -2.99 34.28
N GLU A 23 -11.30 -2.29 33.51
CA GLU A 23 -11.25 -2.44 32.04
C GLU A 23 -10.04 -1.72 31.41
N SER A 24 -9.58 -0.60 31.97
CA SER A 24 -8.41 0.10 31.42
C SER A 24 -7.13 -0.69 31.66
N GLU A 25 -6.86 -1.19 32.87
CA GLU A 25 -5.65 -1.97 33.18
C GLU A 25 -5.53 -3.28 32.36
N LEU A 26 -6.64 -3.81 31.86
CA LEU A 26 -6.68 -5.01 31.02
C LEU A 26 -6.77 -4.69 29.52
N CYS A 27 -6.81 -3.41 29.11
CA CYS A 27 -7.07 -3.07 27.72
C CYS A 27 -6.03 -3.66 26.77
N ARG A 28 -4.73 -3.50 27.07
CA ARG A 28 -3.63 -4.06 26.27
C ARG A 28 -3.77 -5.57 26.07
N TYR A 29 -4.19 -6.30 27.10
CA TYR A 29 -4.42 -7.74 27.02
C TYR A 29 -5.57 -8.07 26.05
N TYR A 30 -6.67 -7.32 26.13
CA TYR A 30 -7.82 -7.53 25.24
C TYR A 30 -7.53 -7.13 23.80
N VAL A 31 -6.80 -6.04 23.58
CA VAL A 31 -6.31 -5.64 22.25
C VAL A 31 -5.46 -6.76 21.66
N GLN A 32 -4.43 -7.24 22.37
CA GLN A 32 -3.59 -8.34 21.87
C GLN A 32 -4.41 -9.60 21.57
N ASN A 33 -5.32 -9.97 22.47
CA ASN A 33 -6.19 -11.12 22.26
C ASN A 33 -7.13 -10.96 21.05
N ASP A 34 -7.58 -9.74 20.75
CA ASP A 34 -8.39 -9.45 19.58
C ASP A 34 -7.54 -9.51 18.30
N LEU A 35 -6.32 -8.96 18.31
CA LEU A 35 -5.34 -9.07 17.22
C LEU A 35 -5.01 -10.54 16.90
N ASP A 36 -4.66 -11.33 17.92
CA ASP A 36 -4.31 -12.76 17.78
C ASP A 36 -5.48 -13.60 17.21
N LYS A 37 -6.72 -13.16 17.44
CA LYS A 37 -7.93 -13.83 16.97
C LYS A 37 -8.46 -13.28 15.64
N GLY A 38 -7.74 -12.34 15.01
CA GLY A 38 -8.16 -11.69 13.77
C GLY A 38 -9.40 -10.80 13.92
N LYS A 39 -9.70 -10.32 15.14
CA LYS A 39 -10.82 -9.43 15.44
C LYS A 39 -10.40 -7.97 15.33
N PHE A 40 -9.91 -7.58 14.15
CA PHE A 40 -9.28 -6.29 13.94
C PHE A 40 -10.19 -5.09 14.24
N GLU A 41 -11.46 -5.13 13.82
CA GLU A 41 -12.42 -4.07 14.13
C GLU A 41 -12.67 -3.90 15.65
N SER A 42 -12.63 -5.01 16.40
CA SER A 42 -12.74 -4.97 17.86
C SER A 42 -11.50 -4.33 18.49
N ALA A 43 -10.32 -4.67 17.99
CA ALA A 43 -9.06 -4.05 18.42
C ALA A 43 -9.06 -2.54 18.12
N ILE A 44 -9.44 -2.13 16.91
CA ILE A 44 -9.56 -0.72 16.49
C ILE A 44 -10.53 0.04 17.41
N ALA A 45 -11.72 -0.52 17.66
CA ALA A 45 -12.70 0.12 18.52
C ALA A 45 -12.19 0.32 19.96
N ARG A 46 -11.40 -0.63 20.49
CA ARG A 46 -10.76 -0.49 21.81
C ARG A 46 -9.65 0.55 21.82
N LEU A 47 -8.81 0.56 20.79
CA LEU A 47 -7.68 1.49 20.66
C LEU A 47 -8.14 2.93 20.40
N ALA A 48 -9.37 3.14 19.93
CA ALA A 48 -9.99 4.45 19.81
C ALA A 48 -10.44 5.05 21.16
N ASP A 49 -10.51 4.25 22.23
CA ASP A 49 -10.89 4.71 23.56
C ASP A 49 -9.69 5.35 24.28
N GLU A 50 -9.80 6.63 24.67
CA GLU A 50 -8.75 7.35 25.39
C GLU A 50 -8.32 6.65 26.68
N SER A 51 -9.24 5.98 27.39
CA SER A 51 -8.92 5.25 28.61
C SER A 51 -8.05 4.02 28.33
N CYS A 52 -8.21 3.39 27.16
CA CYS A 52 -7.34 2.32 26.70
C CYS A 52 -5.97 2.87 26.30
N GLN A 53 -5.94 3.97 25.53
CA GLN A 53 -4.70 4.60 25.08
C GLN A 53 -3.79 4.99 26.25
N GLN A 54 -4.39 5.51 27.34
CA GLN A 54 -3.67 5.88 28.57
C GLN A 54 -2.93 4.71 29.26
N THR A 55 -3.21 3.46 28.87
CA THR A 55 -2.55 2.26 29.44
C THR A 55 -1.27 1.90 28.70
N TYR A 56 -1.02 2.54 27.55
CA TYR A 56 0.20 2.41 26.78
C TYR A 56 1.23 3.45 27.22
N PRO A 57 2.54 3.11 27.20
CA PRO A 57 3.59 4.11 27.26
C PRO A 57 3.52 5.03 26.04
N THR A 58 3.46 6.34 26.27
CA THR A 58 3.51 7.36 25.20
C THR A 58 2.46 7.10 24.10
N ASN A 59 2.89 6.84 22.88
CA ASN A 59 2.08 6.63 21.68
C ASN A 59 2.24 5.19 21.15
N GLU A 60 2.71 4.23 21.97
CA GLU A 60 2.89 2.82 21.58
C GLU A 60 1.59 2.16 21.07
N TYR A 61 0.43 2.65 21.51
CA TYR A 61 -0.86 2.17 21.03
C TYR A 61 -1.02 2.31 19.50
N LEU A 62 -0.33 3.27 18.87
CA LEU A 62 -0.33 3.48 17.42
C LEU A 62 0.28 2.30 16.65
N VAL A 63 1.21 1.57 17.26
CA VAL A 63 1.78 0.35 16.68
C VAL A 63 0.73 -0.76 16.63
N ASP A 64 -0.11 -0.85 17.66
CA ASP A 64 -1.23 -1.81 17.70
C ASP A 64 -2.36 -1.36 16.76
N VAL A 65 -2.63 -0.05 16.63
CA VAL A 65 -3.56 0.50 15.63
C VAL A 65 -3.09 0.11 14.23
N SER A 66 -1.81 0.35 13.93
CA SER A 66 -1.21 -0.01 12.65
C SER A 66 -1.32 -1.51 12.38
N SER A 67 -1.05 -2.36 13.37
CA SER A 67 -1.18 -3.82 13.26
C SER A 67 -2.62 -4.26 13.03
N ALA A 68 -3.59 -3.61 13.68
CA ALA A 68 -5.01 -3.89 13.48
C ALA A 68 -5.46 -3.54 12.06
N TYR A 69 -5.05 -2.38 11.54
CA TYR A 69 -5.37 -1.96 10.17
C TYR A 69 -4.65 -2.81 9.11
N LEU A 70 -3.39 -3.19 9.36
CA LEU A 70 -2.68 -4.15 8.50
C LEU A 70 -3.42 -5.49 8.46
N GLY A 71 -3.95 -5.95 9.59
CA GLY A 71 -4.77 -7.15 9.64
C GLY A 71 -6.14 -7.00 8.95
N LYS A 72 -6.81 -5.86 9.16
CA LYS A 72 -8.09 -5.52 8.53
C LYS A 72 -7.97 -5.47 7.00
N SER A 73 -6.81 -5.01 6.49
CA SER A 73 -6.52 -5.01 5.07
C SER A 73 -6.49 -6.42 4.45
N GLY A 74 -6.35 -7.49 5.25
CA GLY A 74 -6.14 -8.86 4.81
C GLY A 74 -4.66 -9.22 4.63
N LEU A 75 -3.77 -8.23 4.67
CA LEU A 75 -2.34 -8.37 4.41
C LEU A 75 -1.52 -8.43 5.70
N THR A 76 -1.91 -9.35 6.59
CA THR A 76 -1.17 -9.60 7.84
C THR A 76 0.28 -10.02 7.56
N LEU A 77 1.21 -9.76 8.50
CA LEU A 77 2.61 -10.20 8.36
C LEU A 77 2.76 -11.69 7.97
N PRO A 78 2.01 -12.66 8.54
CA PRO A 78 2.07 -14.05 8.08
C PRO A 78 1.71 -14.25 6.60
N VAL A 79 0.77 -13.47 6.05
CA VAL A 79 0.41 -13.51 4.63
C VAL A 79 1.57 -12.98 3.80
N ILE A 80 2.14 -11.83 4.18
CA ILE A 80 3.29 -11.24 3.49
C ILE A 80 4.49 -12.20 3.49
N LEU A 81 4.81 -12.78 4.65
CA LEU A 81 5.91 -13.73 4.78
C LEU A 81 5.67 -15.00 3.98
N ARG A 82 4.43 -15.51 3.94
CA ARG A 82 4.08 -16.66 3.08
C ARG A 82 4.27 -16.34 1.60
N ALA A 83 3.93 -15.12 1.18
CA ALA A 83 4.11 -14.67 -0.21
C ALA A 83 5.60 -14.50 -0.58
N MET A 84 6.48 -14.33 0.40
CA MET A 84 7.92 -14.05 0.19
C MET A 84 8.86 -15.22 0.50
N ILE A 85 8.41 -16.25 1.22
CA ILE A 85 9.25 -17.38 1.63
C ILE A 85 8.93 -18.59 0.76
N GLU A 86 9.94 -19.06 0.04
CA GLU A 86 9.84 -20.26 -0.79
C GLU A 86 9.70 -21.47 0.15
N ASP A 87 8.61 -22.21 0.03
CA ASP A 87 8.47 -23.48 0.75
C ASP A 87 9.57 -24.42 0.22
N GLU A 88 10.36 -25.05 1.10
CA GLU A 88 11.42 -26.00 0.69
C GLU A 88 10.88 -27.17 -0.16
N THR A 89 9.57 -27.39 -0.14
CA THR A 89 8.86 -28.39 -0.94
C THR A 89 8.17 -27.84 -2.19
N ALA A 90 8.23 -26.53 -2.42
CA ALA A 90 7.66 -25.88 -3.60
C ALA A 90 8.36 -26.37 -4.88
N THR A 91 7.55 -26.68 -5.88
CA THR A 91 8.02 -27.11 -7.21
C THR A 91 8.27 -25.93 -8.15
N GLU A 92 7.85 -24.74 -7.77
CA GLU A 92 7.95 -23.51 -8.56
C GLU A 92 8.65 -22.45 -7.72
N ALA A 93 9.58 -21.73 -8.35
CA ALA A 93 10.30 -20.64 -7.72
C ALA A 93 9.34 -19.49 -7.41
N LEU A 94 9.58 -18.78 -6.31
CA LEU A 94 8.88 -17.53 -6.04
C LEU A 94 9.18 -16.51 -7.14
N THR A 95 8.13 -16.07 -7.83
CA THR A 95 8.19 -14.97 -8.80
C THR A 95 7.47 -13.75 -8.27
N PHE A 96 7.82 -12.57 -8.76
CA PHE A 96 7.05 -11.34 -8.48
C PHE A 96 5.56 -11.51 -8.81
N GLU A 97 5.23 -12.25 -9.88
CA GLU A 97 3.85 -12.50 -10.28
C GLU A 97 3.11 -13.33 -9.24
N SER A 98 3.74 -14.37 -8.70
CA SER A 98 3.18 -15.19 -7.62
C SER A 98 2.98 -14.38 -6.34
N PHE A 99 3.90 -13.46 -6.04
CA PHE A 99 3.76 -12.52 -4.93
C PHE A 99 2.56 -11.59 -5.14
N VAL A 100 2.45 -10.91 -6.29
CA VAL A 100 1.32 -10.02 -6.58
C VAL A 100 0.00 -10.78 -6.52
N ALA A 101 -0.08 -11.98 -7.08
CA ALA A 101 -1.29 -12.80 -7.05
C ALA A 101 -1.73 -13.11 -5.61
N GLU A 102 -0.80 -13.54 -4.75
CA GLU A 102 -1.07 -13.87 -3.34
C GLU A 102 -1.54 -12.63 -2.53
N ILE A 103 -0.90 -11.48 -2.76
CA ILE A 103 -1.29 -10.21 -2.14
C ILE A 103 -2.69 -9.78 -2.61
N THR A 104 -2.96 -9.81 -3.92
CA THR A 104 -4.26 -9.44 -4.49
C THR A 104 -5.37 -10.39 -4.06
N GLU A 105 -5.10 -11.69 -3.93
CA GLU A 105 -6.07 -12.67 -3.42
C GLU A 105 -6.41 -12.44 -1.94
N SER A 106 -5.40 -12.08 -1.14
CA SER A 106 -5.57 -11.87 0.31
C SER A 106 -6.14 -10.49 0.66
N ALA A 107 -5.97 -9.51 -0.22
CA ALA A 107 -6.41 -8.13 0.00
C ALA A 107 -7.95 -8.03 0.11
N THR A 108 -8.41 -7.35 1.15
CA THR A 108 -9.81 -6.98 1.30
C THR A 108 -10.17 -5.80 0.40
N PRO A 109 -11.47 -5.51 0.17
CA PRO A 109 -11.89 -4.35 -0.61
C PRO A 109 -11.39 -2.99 -0.08
N THR A 110 -11.09 -2.90 1.22
CA THR A 110 -10.60 -1.67 1.88
C THR A 110 -9.09 -1.65 2.06
N ALA A 111 -8.37 -2.65 1.53
CA ALA A 111 -6.96 -2.87 1.85
C ALA A 111 -6.08 -1.63 1.69
N LEU A 112 -6.19 -0.89 0.58
CA LEU A 112 -5.39 0.34 0.37
C LEU A 112 -5.69 1.43 1.41
N SER A 113 -6.96 1.68 1.74
CA SER A 113 -7.35 2.66 2.77
C SER A 113 -6.86 2.22 4.16
N ASP A 114 -7.00 0.93 4.48
CA ASP A 114 -6.49 0.39 5.75
C ASP A 114 -4.95 0.47 5.82
N LEU A 115 -4.24 0.22 4.72
CA LEU A 115 -2.78 0.39 4.63
C LEU A 115 -2.35 1.87 4.78
N ASP A 116 -3.13 2.83 4.28
CA ASP A 116 -2.88 4.27 4.49
C ASP A 116 -3.01 4.66 5.96
N ILE A 117 -4.05 4.18 6.65
CA ILE A 117 -4.23 4.43 8.08
C ILE A 117 -3.13 3.74 8.89
N SER A 118 -2.78 2.50 8.51
CA SER A 118 -1.69 1.74 9.12
C SER A 118 -0.35 2.46 9.00
N ARG A 119 -0.02 2.98 7.80
CA ARG A 119 1.19 3.77 7.53
C ARG A 119 1.21 5.07 8.33
N SER A 120 0.11 5.82 8.32
CA SER A 120 -0.01 7.10 9.03
C SER A 120 0.13 6.96 10.54
N SER A 121 -0.40 5.86 11.11
CA SER A 121 -0.25 5.56 12.54
C SER A 121 1.22 5.31 12.91
N LEU A 122 1.99 4.67 12.02
CA LEU A 122 3.43 4.46 12.23
C LEU A 122 4.23 5.75 12.07
N ASP A 123 3.85 6.64 11.14
CA ASP A 123 4.45 7.98 11.03
C ASP A 123 4.24 8.80 12.30
N GLU A 124 3.03 8.77 12.87
CA GLU A 124 2.73 9.43 14.13
C GLU A 124 3.48 8.80 15.30
N TYR A 125 3.68 7.48 15.28
CA TYR A 125 4.54 6.81 16.26
C TYR A 125 6.00 7.25 16.16
N LEU A 126 6.54 7.30 14.95
CA LEU A 126 7.94 7.66 14.67
C LEU A 126 8.21 9.18 14.78
N GLU A 127 7.16 10.01 14.74
CA GLU A 127 7.22 11.47 14.62
C GLU A 127 7.97 11.95 13.36
N THR A 128 8.05 11.09 12.33
CA THR A 128 8.69 11.36 11.03
C THR A 128 8.12 10.44 9.97
N THR A 129 8.16 10.88 8.72
CA THR A 129 7.83 10.05 7.55
C THR A 129 9.04 9.31 6.98
N SER A 130 10.25 9.64 7.43
CA SER A 130 11.49 9.06 6.92
C SER A 130 12.27 8.31 8.00
N CYS A 131 12.40 7.01 7.83
CA CYS A 131 13.21 6.17 8.71
C CYS A 131 14.71 6.48 8.67
N LYS A 132 15.20 7.14 7.62
CA LYS A 132 16.59 7.60 7.52
C LYS A 132 16.87 8.81 8.41
N SER A 133 15.87 9.63 8.72
CA SER A 133 16.06 10.82 9.54
C SER A 133 16.23 10.50 11.04
N ILE A 134 16.03 9.24 11.44
CA ILE A 134 16.13 8.81 12.84
C ILE A 134 17.59 8.51 13.16
N GLU A 135 18.26 9.44 13.83
CA GLU A 135 19.62 9.23 14.33
C GLU A 135 19.59 8.21 15.50
N PHE A 136 20.29 7.08 15.34
CA PHE A 136 20.37 6.00 16.34
C PHE A 136 19.02 5.38 16.75
N PRO A 137 18.29 4.72 15.82
CA PRO A 137 16.97 4.19 16.10
C PRO A 137 16.99 3.09 17.17
N THR A 138 16.02 3.14 18.09
CA THR A 138 15.75 2.06 19.05
C THR A 138 15.32 0.78 18.34
N SER A 139 15.37 -0.37 19.03
CA SER A 139 14.89 -1.63 18.44
C SER A 139 13.43 -1.55 17.98
N ALA A 140 12.58 -0.86 18.73
CA ALA A 140 11.17 -0.69 18.37
C ALA A 140 11.02 0.17 17.11
N GLN A 141 11.75 1.29 17.02
CA GLN A 141 11.77 2.13 15.81
C GLN A 141 12.30 1.38 14.59
N LYS A 142 13.34 0.54 14.74
CA LYS A 142 13.83 -0.31 13.64
C LYS A 142 12.75 -1.28 13.14
N THR A 143 12.00 -1.93 14.05
CA THR A 143 10.90 -2.82 13.68
C THR A 143 9.77 -2.06 13.00
N VAL A 144 9.39 -0.89 13.52
CA VAL A 144 8.35 -0.07 12.89
C VAL A 144 8.79 0.39 11.49
N CYS A 145 10.04 0.80 11.32
CA CYS A 145 10.60 1.14 10.00
C CYS A 145 10.54 -0.03 9.01
N LEU A 146 10.83 -1.25 9.47
CA LEU A 146 10.69 -2.43 8.62
C LEU A 146 9.23 -2.65 8.19
N ILE A 147 8.27 -2.52 9.11
CA ILE A 147 6.84 -2.68 8.83
C ILE A 147 6.34 -1.59 7.87
N THR A 148 6.76 -0.35 8.08
CA THR A 148 6.54 0.77 7.15
C THR A 148 7.01 0.42 5.74
N GLY A 149 8.24 -0.09 5.60
CA GLY A 149 8.75 -0.52 4.30
C GLY A 149 7.91 -1.62 3.65
N PHE A 150 7.43 -2.60 4.42
CA PHE A 150 6.52 -3.63 3.90
C PHE A 150 5.18 -3.05 3.43
N ILE A 151 4.59 -2.12 4.19
CA ILE A 151 3.35 -1.45 3.78
C ILE A 151 3.53 -0.73 2.45
N ASP A 152 4.64 -0.02 2.26
CA ASP A 152 4.92 0.71 1.02
C ASP A 152 5.12 -0.24 -0.17
N VAL A 153 5.78 -1.39 0.04
CA VAL A 153 5.88 -2.47 -0.96
C VAL A 153 4.50 -3.01 -1.34
N LEU A 154 3.61 -3.25 -0.36
CA LEU A 154 2.26 -3.74 -0.63
C LEU A 154 1.44 -2.75 -1.45
N LYS A 155 1.47 -1.46 -1.09
CA LYS A 155 0.78 -0.41 -1.86
C LYS A 155 1.30 -0.33 -3.30
N THR A 156 2.60 -0.48 -3.49
CA THR A 156 3.23 -0.51 -4.82
C THR A 156 2.82 -1.73 -5.62
N THR A 157 2.78 -2.90 -5.00
CA THR A 157 2.31 -4.13 -5.63
C THR A 157 0.87 -3.99 -6.10
N MET A 158 0.00 -3.42 -5.28
CA MET A 158 -1.39 -3.14 -5.68
C MET A 158 -1.47 -2.07 -6.78
N ALA A 159 -0.58 -1.06 -6.78
CA ALA A 159 -0.47 -0.09 -7.86
C ALA A 159 -0.07 -0.74 -9.19
N ILE A 160 0.94 -1.62 -9.18
CA ILE A 160 1.38 -2.36 -10.37
C ILE A 160 0.29 -3.29 -10.88
N ASP A 161 -0.40 -4.01 -9.99
CA ASP A 161 -1.57 -4.83 -10.35
C ASP A 161 -2.64 -3.99 -11.06
N ALA A 162 -2.97 -2.81 -10.52
CA ALA A 162 -3.94 -1.90 -11.12
C ALA A 162 -3.47 -1.38 -12.49
N LEU A 163 -2.21 -1.01 -12.65
CA LEU A 163 -1.66 -0.50 -13.92
C LEU A 163 -1.58 -1.57 -15.01
N THR A 164 -1.39 -2.83 -14.62
CA THR A 164 -1.37 -3.98 -15.55
C THR A 164 -2.75 -4.55 -15.85
N GLY A 165 -3.82 -3.97 -15.28
CA GLY A 165 -5.17 -4.51 -15.40
C GLY A 165 -5.32 -5.91 -14.79
N GLY A 166 -4.52 -6.24 -13.78
CA GLY A 166 -4.47 -7.55 -13.13
C GLY A 166 -3.69 -8.62 -13.88
N ASN A 167 -2.91 -8.25 -14.92
CA ASN A 167 -2.11 -9.19 -15.71
C ASN A 167 -0.62 -8.90 -15.62
N VAL A 168 -0.08 -8.96 -14.41
CA VAL A 168 1.35 -8.77 -14.12
C VAL A 168 2.22 -9.74 -14.88
N ALA A 169 1.79 -10.99 -15.08
CA ALA A 169 2.57 -11.98 -15.82
C ALA A 169 2.77 -11.60 -17.30
N ALA A 170 1.73 -11.07 -17.96
CA ALA A 170 1.89 -10.59 -19.33
C ALA A 170 2.71 -9.30 -19.44
N TRP A 171 2.81 -8.53 -18.36
CA TRP A 171 3.71 -7.39 -18.29
C TRP A 171 5.15 -7.85 -18.07
N ALA A 172 5.42 -8.67 -17.04
CA ALA A 172 6.76 -9.16 -16.71
C ALA A 172 7.39 -10.02 -17.82
N ALA A 173 6.59 -10.72 -18.63
CA ALA A 173 7.08 -11.46 -19.79
C ALA A 173 7.34 -10.59 -21.03
N ASN A 174 7.05 -9.28 -20.99
CA ASN A 174 7.09 -8.41 -22.15
C ASN A 174 8.47 -7.81 -22.43
N THR A 175 9.34 -8.61 -23.03
CA THR A 175 10.69 -8.18 -23.42
C THR A 175 10.77 -7.02 -24.42
N ASN A 176 9.65 -6.60 -25.03
CA ASN A 176 9.62 -5.51 -26.02
C ASN A 176 9.02 -4.21 -25.46
N GLY A 177 8.55 -4.20 -24.21
CA GLY A 177 7.93 -3.02 -23.59
C GLY A 177 6.61 -2.60 -24.23
N ASP A 178 5.92 -3.50 -24.96
CA ASP A 178 4.72 -3.18 -25.73
C ASP A 178 3.41 -3.64 -25.06
N ASN A 179 3.40 -3.81 -23.73
CA ASN A 179 2.24 -4.33 -23.01
C ASN A 179 1.12 -3.30 -23.11
N PRO A 180 0.00 -3.59 -23.81
CA PRO A 180 -1.00 -2.57 -24.11
C PRO A 180 -1.59 -1.90 -22.87
N SER A 181 -1.86 -2.68 -21.82
CA SER A 181 -2.42 -2.14 -20.57
C SER A 181 -1.41 -1.27 -19.84
N MET A 182 -0.15 -1.70 -19.70
CA MET A 182 0.87 -0.88 -19.07
C MET A 182 1.11 0.43 -19.85
N LEU A 183 1.21 0.36 -21.18
CA LEU A 183 1.38 1.54 -22.05
C LEU A 183 0.23 2.55 -21.90
N ARG A 184 -1.02 2.07 -21.87
CA ARG A 184 -2.17 2.96 -21.70
C ARG A 184 -2.23 3.53 -20.28
N SER A 185 -2.03 2.70 -19.26
CA SER A 185 -2.02 3.11 -17.85
C SER A 185 -0.93 4.11 -17.53
N SER A 186 0.29 3.90 -18.05
CA SER A 186 1.41 4.82 -17.89
C SER A 186 1.18 6.13 -18.65
N CYS A 187 0.55 6.08 -19.84
CA CYS A 187 0.08 7.28 -20.54
C CYS A 187 -0.98 8.04 -19.73
N ALA A 188 -1.91 7.33 -19.07
CA ALA A 188 -2.93 7.92 -18.19
C ALA A 188 -2.28 8.66 -17.02
N LEU A 189 -1.31 8.02 -16.36
CA LEU A 189 -0.54 8.61 -15.28
C LEU A 189 0.20 9.86 -15.75
N LYS A 190 0.89 9.77 -16.89
CA LYS A 190 1.63 10.90 -17.46
C LYS A 190 0.72 12.08 -17.75
N TYR A 191 -0.36 11.82 -18.46
CA TYR A 191 -1.39 12.81 -18.74
C TYR A 191 -1.85 13.47 -17.44
N SER A 192 -2.21 12.68 -16.43
CA SER A 192 -2.78 13.19 -15.17
C SER A 192 -1.83 14.10 -14.40
N TYR A 193 -0.55 13.74 -14.29
CA TYR A 193 0.39 14.55 -13.50
C TYR A 193 0.86 15.80 -14.25
N GLU A 194 1.00 15.76 -15.58
CA GLU A 194 1.31 16.93 -16.41
C GLU A 194 0.11 17.90 -16.49
N HIS A 195 -1.10 17.35 -16.69
CA HIS A 195 -2.35 18.11 -16.78
C HIS A 195 -2.65 18.91 -15.51
N LYS A 196 -2.32 18.37 -14.32
CA LYS A 196 -2.46 19.10 -13.04
C LYS A 196 -1.81 20.49 -13.08
N SER A 197 -0.70 20.63 -13.79
CA SER A 197 0.14 21.84 -13.78
C SER A 197 -0.07 22.73 -15.00
N ASP A 198 -0.68 22.23 -16.08
CA ASP A 198 -0.88 22.97 -17.33
C ASP A 198 -2.35 23.10 -17.73
N LYS A 199 -2.84 24.34 -17.67
CA LYS A 199 -4.23 24.73 -18.00
C LYS A 199 -4.54 24.72 -19.49
N ASN A 200 -3.54 24.54 -20.36
CA ASN A 200 -3.71 24.53 -21.82
C ASN A 200 -3.66 23.12 -22.43
N PHE A 201 -3.84 22.08 -21.61
CA PHE A 201 -3.90 20.70 -22.07
C PHE A 201 -5.04 20.51 -23.07
N SER A 202 -4.71 19.98 -24.26
CA SER A 202 -5.67 19.69 -25.32
C SER A 202 -5.69 18.20 -25.62
N THR A 203 -6.87 17.63 -25.82
CA THR A 203 -7.03 16.30 -26.43
C THR A 203 -7.12 16.42 -27.97
N PRO A 204 -6.60 15.45 -28.74
CA PRO A 204 -5.88 14.25 -28.27
C PRO A 204 -4.48 14.57 -27.73
N TYR A 205 -4.08 13.90 -26.65
CA TYR A 205 -2.72 14.01 -26.07
C TYR A 205 -1.89 12.79 -26.46
N ASN A 206 -0.75 13.03 -27.10
CA ASN A 206 0.13 11.99 -27.67
C ASN A 206 1.59 12.10 -27.20
N ASN A 207 1.83 12.84 -26.11
CA ASN A 207 3.16 13.02 -25.51
C ASN A 207 3.43 11.98 -24.41
N CYS A 208 2.90 10.76 -24.55
CA CYS A 208 3.23 9.64 -23.68
C CYS A 208 4.17 8.67 -24.40
N GLU A 209 3.66 7.59 -24.95
CA GLU A 209 4.43 6.61 -25.71
C GLU A 209 4.05 6.59 -27.18
N VAL A 210 4.95 6.09 -28.02
CA VAL A 210 4.72 6.05 -29.47
C VAL A 210 3.48 5.21 -29.79
N GLY A 211 2.48 5.86 -30.38
CA GLY A 211 1.23 5.21 -30.79
C GLY A 211 0.16 5.09 -29.71
N VAL A 212 0.43 5.60 -28.49
CA VAL A 212 -0.57 5.71 -27.41
C VAL A 212 -1.12 7.13 -27.39
N THR A 213 -2.43 7.28 -27.25
CA THR A 213 -3.10 8.59 -27.28
C THR A 213 -4.19 8.66 -26.23
N VAL A 214 -4.25 9.75 -25.45
CA VAL A 214 -5.46 10.11 -24.70
C VAL A 214 -6.41 10.82 -25.65
N ASP A 215 -7.42 10.09 -26.12
CA ASP A 215 -8.36 10.53 -27.15
C ASP A 215 -9.38 11.52 -26.62
N ASN A 216 -9.85 11.27 -25.40
CA ASN A 216 -10.90 12.05 -24.77
C ASN A 216 -10.65 12.20 -23.26
N SER A 217 -11.14 13.30 -22.71
CA SER A 217 -11.17 13.59 -21.29
C SER A 217 -12.46 14.35 -21.01
N GLU A 218 -13.38 13.73 -20.26
CA GLU A 218 -14.66 14.33 -19.90
C GLU A 218 -14.90 14.29 -18.39
N ALA A 219 -15.50 15.35 -17.85
CA ALA A 219 -15.79 15.39 -16.42
C ALA A 219 -16.99 14.50 -16.08
N VAL A 220 -16.80 13.59 -15.12
CA VAL A 220 -17.85 12.72 -14.56
C VAL A 220 -17.91 12.90 -13.05
N THR A 221 -19.12 13.04 -12.51
CA THR A 221 -19.34 13.24 -11.07
C THR A 221 -20.04 12.03 -10.47
N PHE A 222 -19.39 11.39 -9.51
CA PHE A 222 -19.94 10.31 -8.72
C PHE A 222 -20.59 10.85 -7.45
N THR A 223 -21.72 10.28 -7.03
CA THR A 223 -22.46 10.66 -5.82
C THR A 223 -22.60 9.45 -4.91
N ALA A 224 -21.98 9.51 -3.73
CA ALA A 224 -22.08 8.44 -2.75
C ALA A 224 -23.42 8.48 -2.00
N SER A 225 -23.75 7.38 -1.31
CA SER A 225 -25.02 7.23 -0.56
C SER A 225 -25.24 8.26 0.56
N ASN A 226 -24.15 8.84 1.09
CA ASN A 226 -24.18 9.93 2.08
C ASN A 226 -24.37 11.33 1.45
N GLY A 227 -24.46 11.41 0.12
CA GLY A 227 -24.58 12.66 -0.64
C GLY A 227 -23.26 13.36 -0.95
N SER A 228 -22.10 12.78 -0.63
CA SER A 228 -20.81 13.36 -1.05
C SER A 228 -20.59 13.17 -2.54
N GLU A 229 -20.14 14.22 -3.22
CA GLU A 229 -19.84 14.21 -4.64
C GLU A 229 -18.32 14.22 -4.89
N LYS A 230 -17.88 13.47 -5.90
CA LYS A 230 -16.50 13.50 -6.40
C LYS A 230 -16.51 13.60 -7.91
N THR A 231 -15.73 14.54 -8.45
CA THR A 231 -15.61 14.74 -9.89
C THR A 231 -14.24 14.31 -10.37
N TYR A 232 -14.23 13.48 -11.40
CA TYR A 232 -13.04 12.98 -12.08
C TYR A 232 -13.09 13.36 -13.56
N ASN A 233 -11.94 13.30 -14.21
CA ASN A 233 -11.91 13.22 -15.66
C ASN A 233 -11.89 11.75 -16.07
N TYR A 234 -12.90 11.34 -16.84
CA TYR A 234 -12.96 10.06 -17.49
C TYR A 234 -12.12 10.10 -18.77
N LEU A 235 -11.01 9.37 -18.74
CA LEU A 235 -10.03 9.32 -19.81
C LEU A 235 -10.33 8.14 -20.73
N THR A 236 -10.29 8.36 -22.03
CA THR A 236 -10.22 7.30 -23.04
C THR A 236 -8.82 7.30 -23.63
N ILE A 237 -8.13 6.17 -23.52
CA ILE A 237 -6.76 6.02 -24.02
C ILE A 237 -6.71 4.90 -25.04
N SER A 238 -6.27 5.18 -26.26
CA SER A 238 -6.11 4.19 -27.31
C SER A 238 -4.66 3.80 -27.53
N TYR A 239 -4.46 2.52 -27.84
CA TYR A 239 -3.23 1.98 -28.40
C TYR A 239 -3.61 0.95 -29.46
N GLN A 240 -3.08 1.10 -30.67
CA GLN A 240 -3.39 0.24 -31.83
C GLN A 240 -4.89 0.15 -32.17
N GLY A 241 -5.66 1.19 -31.85
CA GLY A 241 -7.11 1.23 -32.10
C GLY A 241 -7.97 0.60 -31.01
N GLU A 242 -7.36 0.05 -29.97
CA GLU A 242 -8.05 -0.55 -28.83
C GLU A 242 -8.04 0.44 -27.63
N PRO A 243 -9.23 0.83 -27.12
CA PRO A 243 -9.33 1.78 -26.01
C PRO A 243 -9.26 1.09 -24.63
N GLU A 244 -8.83 1.86 -23.64
CA GLU A 244 -8.94 1.56 -22.21
C GLU A 244 -9.30 2.83 -21.45
N TYR A 245 -9.95 2.67 -20.30
CA TYR A 245 -10.62 3.76 -19.61
C TYR A 245 -10.07 3.95 -18.21
N PHE A 246 -9.85 5.21 -17.83
CA PHE A 246 -9.28 5.55 -16.54
C PHE A 246 -10.03 6.73 -15.92
N LEU A 247 -9.93 6.84 -14.60
CA LEU A 247 -10.37 8.04 -13.87
C LEU A 247 -9.15 8.81 -13.39
N GLU A 248 -9.06 10.07 -13.80
CA GLU A 248 -8.09 11.04 -13.32
C GLU A 248 -8.71 11.91 -12.22
N SER A 249 -7.98 12.07 -11.12
CA SER A 249 -8.21 13.12 -10.15
C SER A 249 -7.30 14.31 -10.44
N THR A 250 -7.86 15.40 -10.97
CA THR A 250 -7.11 16.64 -11.26
C THR A 250 -6.56 17.31 -10.00
N VAL A 251 -7.18 17.06 -8.84
CA VAL A 251 -6.72 17.55 -7.54
C VAL A 251 -5.41 16.85 -7.15
N LEU A 252 -5.34 15.53 -7.37
CA LEU A 252 -4.15 14.74 -7.06
C LEU A 252 -3.09 14.83 -8.17
N GLY A 253 -3.51 15.02 -9.43
CA GLY A 253 -2.67 14.86 -10.62
C GLY A 253 -2.21 13.44 -10.78
N SER A 254 -3.15 12.51 -10.70
CA SER A 254 -2.91 11.08 -10.88
C SER A 254 -4.19 10.40 -11.33
N THR A 255 -4.05 9.22 -11.90
CA THR A 255 -5.15 8.28 -12.00
C THR A 255 -5.47 7.69 -10.62
N ILE A 256 -6.74 7.42 -10.40
CA ILE A 256 -7.20 6.79 -9.15
C ILE A 256 -7.38 5.30 -9.32
N PHE A 257 -7.34 4.57 -8.22
CA PHE A 257 -7.67 3.15 -8.23
C PHE A 257 -9.16 2.94 -8.57
N THR A 258 -9.39 2.11 -9.57
CA THR A 258 -10.73 1.69 -9.99
C THR A 258 -10.86 0.18 -10.00
N LYS A 259 -12.07 -0.34 -9.81
CA LYS A 259 -12.38 -1.77 -9.92
C LYS A 259 -13.74 -1.99 -10.53
N ASN A 260 -13.81 -2.84 -11.54
CA ASN A 260 -15.03 -3.10 -12.32
C ASN A 260 -15.60 -1.80 -12.93
N TYR A 261 -16.86 -1.87 -13.36
CA TYR A 261 -17.61 -0.74 -13.89
C TYR A 261 -18.83 -0.46 -13.02
N CYS A 262 -19.18 0.81 -12.85
CA CYS A 262 -20.38 1.24 -12.15
C CYS A 262 -21.00 2.49 -12.76
N GLU A 263 -22.25 2.74 -12.42
CA GLU A 263 -22.91 4.00 -12.66
C GLU A 263 -22.37 5.08 -11.70
N VAL A 264 -22.75 6.33 -11.93
CA VAL A 264 -22.31 7.48 -11.12
C VAL A 264 -22.77 7.43 -9.65
N ASP A 265 -23.70 6.54 -9.30
CA ASP A 265 -24.16 6.29 -7.94
C ASP A 265 -23.49 5.05 -7.30
N TYR A 266 -22.43 4.53 -7.92
CA TYR A 266 -21.70 3.32 -7.54
C TYR A 266 -22.48 2.01 -7.70
N ALA A 267 -23.65 2.02 -8.37
CA ALA A 267 -24.34 0.79 -8.72
C ALA A 267 -23.51 -0.02 -9.75
N VAL A 268 -23.26 -1.30 -9.45
CA VAL A 268 -22.45 -2.17 -10.31
C VAL A 268 -23.09 -2.33 -11.68
N CYS A 269 -22.31 -2.05 -12.72
CA CYS A 269 -22.70 -2.32 -14.10
C CYS A 269 -22.36 -3.75 -14.50
N THR A 270 -23.33 -4.46 -15.08
CA THR A 270 -23.11 -5.79 -15.68
C THR A 270 -22.93 -5.73 -17.19
N ASP A 271 -23.21 -4.59 -17.82
CA ASP A 271 -23.12 -4.37 -19.27
C ASP A 271 -22.32 -3.09 -19.52
N THR A 272 -21.09 -3.25 -20.02
CA THR A 272 -20.14 -2.15 -20.27
C THR A 272 -20.44 -1.39 -21.57
N ASP A 273 -21.33 -1.90 -22.42
CA ASP A 273 -21.69 -1.27 -23.70
C ASP A 273 -22.75 -0.17 -23.55
N LEU A 274 -23.27 0.03 -22.34
CA LEU A 274 -24.19 1.11 -22.00
C LEU A 274 -23.40 2.40 -21.72
N ASN A 275 -23.78 3.51 -22.37
CA ASN A 275 -23.24 4.87 -22.21
C ASN A 275 -23.40 5.48 -20.78
N THR A 276 -23.64 4.65 -19.76
CA THR A 276 -23.86 5.05 -18.37
C THR A 276 -22.88 4.38 -17.41
N CYS A 277 -21.99 3.51 -17.91
CA CYS A 277 -21.05 2.74 -17.10
C CYS A 277 -19.63 3.27 -17.23
N TYR A 278 -19.03 3.61 -16.08
CA TYR A 278 -17.67 4.14 -15.97
C TYR A 278 -16.81 3.18 -15.16
N THR A 279 -15.49 3.28 -15.26
CA THR A 279 -14.60 2.56 -14.34
C THR A 279 -14.90 3.00 -12.91
N CYS A 280 -15.11 2.06 -12.00
CA CYS A 280 -15.66 2.40 -10.69
C CYS A 280 -14.56 2.80 -9.70
N PRO A 281 -14.59 4.01 -9.11
CA PRO A 281 -13.65 4.39 -8.06
C PRO A 281 -13.71 3.42 -6.88
N LEU A 282 -12.56 3.01 -6.34
CA LEU A 282 -12.52 2.24 -5.10
C LEU A 282 -13.01 3.05 -3.89
N SER A 283 -12.67 4.35 -3.84
CA SER A 283 -13.03 5.24 -2.73
C SER A 283 -14.33 5.99 -3.01
N GLN A 284 -15.40 5.64 -2.29
CA GLN A 284 -16.72 6.29 -2.47
C GLN A 284 -16.85 7.59 -1.69
N SER A 285 -16.55 7.55 -0.38
CA SER A 285 -16.74 8.66 0.54
C SER A 285 -15.46 9.17 1.20
N GLU A 286 -14.34 8.45 1.02
CA GLU A 286 -13.05 8.77 1.63
C GLU A 286 -12.19 9.60 0.67
N GLN A 287 -10.96 9.94 1.04
CA GLN A 287 -10.04 10.53 0.07
C GLN A 287 -9.71 9.54 -1.05
N ASP A 288 -9.36 10.05 -2.23
CA ASP A 288 -8.96 9.21 -3.33
C ASP A 288 -7.56 8.63 -3.09
N LEU A 289 -7.42 7.36 -3.45
CA LEU A 289 -6.16 6.62 -3.36
C LEU A 289 -5.31 6.97 -4.58
N ASN A 290 -4.08 7.43 -4.34
CA ASN A 290 -3.23 8.04 -5.36
C ASN A 290 -2.16 7.06 -5.87
N ILE A 291 -2.31 6.57 -7.10
CA ILE A 291 -1.35 5.64 -7.73
C ILE A 291 0.04 6.28 -7.82
N LYS A 292 0.11 7.58 -8.14
CA LYS A 292 1.37 8.31 -8.29
C LYS A 292 2.14 8.35 -6.97
N ASP A 293 1.45 8.68 -5.88
CA ASP A 293 2.08 8.80 -4.58
C ASP A 293 2.52 7.42 -4.09
N TYR A 294 1.74 6.35 -4.28
CA TYR A 294 2.18 5.00 -3.87
C TYR A 294 3.44 4.52 -4.59
N LEU A 295 3.58 4.82 -5.89
CA LEU A 295 4.79 4.48 -6.64
C LEU A 295 6.00 5.31 -6.18
N LEU A 296 5.83 6.62 -5.98
CA LEU A 296 6.91 7.51 -5.55
C LEU A 296 7.32 7.24 -4.10
N ASP A 297 6.36 7.11 -3.19
CA ASP A 297 6.59 6.91 -1.76
C ASP A 297 7.35 5.61 -1.52
N ALA A 298 7.04 4.53 -2.23
CA ALA A 298 7.78 3.29 -2.06
C ALA A 298 9.22 3.36 -2.59
N LEU A 299 9.42 4.02 -3.74
CA LEU A 299 10.75 4.13 -4.34
C LEU A 299 11.65 5.13 -3.60
N ASN A 300 11.07 6.21 -3.06
CA ASN A 300 11.81 7.25 -2.34
C ASN A 300 11.87 7.02 -0.83
N SER A 301 10.84 6.45 -0.20
CA SER A 301 10.75 6.25 1.26
C SER A 301 10.74 4.77 1.69
N GLY A 302 10.14 3.88 0.89
CA GLY A 302 10.06 2.45 1.18
C GLY A 302 11.43 1.76 1.17
N PHE A 303 12.20 1.93 0.10
CA PHE A 303 13.58 1.42 0.06
C PHE A 303 14.45 1.99 1.17
N ASP A 304 14.24 3.26 1.48
CA ASP A 304 14.99 3.96 2.49
C ASP A 304 14.75 3.38 3.89
N SER A 305 13.53 2.94 4.15
CA SER A 305 13.15 2.23 5.37
C SER A 305 13.79 0.84 5.46
N ILE A 306 13.88 0.10 4.36
CA ILE A 306 14.54 -1.21 4.29
C ILE A 306 16.07 -1.05 4.46
N GLU A 307 16.69 -0.12 3.74
CA GLU A 307 18.12 0.19 3.85
C GLU A 307 18.52 0.62 5.27
N ALA A 308 17.69 1.41 5.93
CA ALA A 308 17.93 1.86 7.29
C ALA A 308 17.99 0.68 8.27
N VAL A 309 17.25 -0.40 8.04
CA VAL A 309 17.31 -1.61 8.87
C VAL A 309 18.61 -2.36 8.59
N ILE A 310 18.92 -2.59 7.30
CA ILE A 310 20.10 -3.32 6.81
C ILE A 310 21.40 -2.68 7.32
N LYS A 311 21.61 -1.37 7.09
CA LYS A 311 22.84 -0.66 7.52
C LYS A 311 23.08 -0.71 9.03
N ASN A 312 22.03 -0.96 9.82
CA ASN A 312 22.04 -0.94 11.27
C ASN A 312 22.16 -2.34 11.92
N SER A 313 22.24 -3.43 11.15
CA SER A 313 22.32 -4.81 11.65
C SER A 313 23.71 -5.44 11.54
N GLY A 314 24.58 -4.94 10.66
CA GLY A 314 26.04 -5.13 10.71
C GLY A 314 26.53 -6.54 10.34
N GLN A 315 25.80 -7.26 9.49
CA GLN A 315 26.14 -8.62 9.03
C GLN A 315 26.56 -8.67 7.56
N ASP A 316 27.46 -9.58 7.19
CA ASP A 316 27.99 -9.68 5.81
C ASP A 316 26.92 -10.06 4.75
N SER A 317 25.82 -10.72 5.14
CA SER A 317 24.68 -11.07 4.26
C SER A 317 23.82 -9.87 3.84
N GLU A 318 24.06 -8.70 4.44
CA GLU A 318 23.39 -7.45 4.11
C GLU A 318 23.95 -6.79 2.85
N ILE A 319 25.16 -7.18 2.43
CA ILE A 319 25.78 -6.70 1.20
C ILE A 319 24.94 -7.12 0.00
N ASP A 320 24.43 -8.35 -0.02
CA ASP A 320 23.67 -8.88 -1.15
C ASP A 320 22.29 -8.20 -1.30
N ILE A 321 21.61 -7.91 -0.18
CA ILE A 321 20.31 -7.22 -0.19
C ILE A 321 20.50 -5.75 -0.56
N GLN A 322 21.49 -5.07 0.03
CA GLN A 322 21.81 -3.69 -0.33
C GLN A 322 22.20 -3.58 -1.81
N GLN A 323 23.00 -4.51 -2.31
CA GLN A 323 23.39 -4.54 -3.71
C GLN A 323 22.20 -4.81 -4.63
N SER A 324 21.26 -5.69 -4.25
CA SER A 324 20.03 -5.91 -5.02
C SER A 324 19.15 -4.65 -5.08
N ILE A 325 19.06 -3.91 -3.98
CA ILE A 325 18.35 -2.62 -3.94
C ILE A 325 19.06 -1.60 -4.84
N ASP A 326 20.39 -1.49 -4.74
CA ASP A 326 21.18 -0.54 -5.54
C ASP A 326 21.10 -0.86 -7.04
N ASP A 327 21.16 -2.13 -7.41
CA ASP A 327 21.02 -2.61 -8.79
C ASP A 327 19.61 -2.27 -9.33
N PHE A 328 18.55 -2.54 -8.55
CA PHE A 328 17.18 -2.18 -8.95
C PHE A 328 17.00 -0.66 -9.11
N LYS A 329 17.56 0.14 -8.19
CA LYS A 329 17.55 1.61 -8.31
C LYS A 329 18.25 2.08 -9.59
N LEU A 330 19.34 1.44 -9.99
CA LEU A 330 20.06 1.72 -11.24
C LEU A 330 19.28 1.31 -12.49
N GLU A 331 18.46 0.26 -12.42
CA GLU A 331 17.57 -0.13 -13.52
C GLU A 331 16.51 0.94 -13.79
N ILE A 332 15.94 1.53 -12.72
CA ILE A 332 14.97 2.63 -12.85
C ILE A 332 15.66 3.91 -13.33
N LYS A 333 16.80 4.26 -12.73
CA LYS A 333 17.53 5.50 -13.01
C LYS A 333 19.02 5.22 -13.17
N SER A 334 19.49 5.24 -14.42
CA SER A 334 20.86 4.81 -14.76
C SER A 334 21.98 5.64 -14.15
N GLU A 335 21.75 6.92 -13.82
CA GLU A 335 22.72 7.73 -13.08
C GLU A 335 22.74 7.47 -11.57
N GLY A 336 21.79 6.67 -11.07
CA GLY A 336 21.60 6.34 -9.66
C GLY A 336 21.10 7.49 -8.81
N CYS A 337 20.98 7.22 -7.49
CA CYS A 337 20.51 8.19 -6.49
C CYS A 337 21.64 8.96 -5.80
N SER A 338 22.89 8.62 -6.06
CA SER A 338 24.04 9.13 -5.30
C SER A 338 24.35 10.61 -5.54
N ALA A 339 23.82 11.19 -6.62
CA ALA A 339 23.96 12.62 -6.95
C ALA A 339 22.83 13.49 -6.40
N VAL A 340 21.80 12.90 -5.78
CA VAL A 340 20.63 13.62 -5.26
C VAL A 340 20.95 14.15 -3.86
N PRO A 341 20.73 15.45 -3.58
CA PRO A 341 20.93 16.00 -2.25
C PRO A 341 20.13 15.25 -1.18
N GLU A 342 20.71 15.14 0.02
CA GLU A 342 20.02 14.54 1.16
C GLU A 342 18.73 15.31 1.47
N GLY A 343 17.59 14.61 1.45
CA GLY A 343 16.25 15.18 1.64
C GLY A 343 15.49 15.53 0.34
N GLU A 344 16.05 15.24 -0.83
CA GLU A 344 15.33 15.30 -2.11
C GLU A 344 14.96 13.90 -2.63
N ASP A 345 13.83 13.80 -3.32
CA ASP A 345 13.38 12.55 -3.93
C ASP A 345 14.35 12.10 -5.04
N CYS A 346 14.77 10.84 -5.00
CA CYS A 346 15.64 10.29 -6.03
C CYS A 346 14.91 10.08 -7.36
N PHE A 347 13.69 9.54 -7.27
CA PHE A 347 12.89 9.11 -8.40
C PHE A 347 11.78 10.09 -8.69
N THR A 348 11.60 10.39 -9.97
CA THR A 348 10.47 11.14 -10.51
C THR A 348 9.47 10.22 -11.17
N MET A 349 8.26 10.72 -11.48
CA MET A 349 7.30 9.92 -12.24
C MET A 349 7.76 9.58 -13.65
N ASP A 350 8.56 10.44 -14.28
CA ASP A 350 9.12 10.13 -15.59
C ASP A 350 10.10 8.95 -15.51
N ASP A 351 10.92 8.88 -14.46
CA ASP A 351 11.81 7.74 -14.23
C ASP A 351 11.00 6.44 -14.12
N ILE A 352 9.90 6.47 -13.35
CA ILE A 352 9.02 5.33 -13.12
C ILE A 352 8.29 4.91 -14.40
N ILE A 353 7.68 5.86 -15.13
CA ILE A 353 6.96 5.57 -16.37
C ILE A 353 7.90 4.99 -17.42
N ASN A 354 9.11 5.55 -17.55
CA ASN A 354 10.12 5.03 -18.46
C ASN A 354 10.55 3.61 -18.09
N TYR A 355 10.64 3.28 -16.80
CA TYR A 355 10.94 1.93 -16.34
C TYR A 355 9.80 0.95 -16.65
N LEU A 356 8.57 1.33 -16.29
CA LEU A 356 7.37 0.50 -16.50
C LEU A 356 7.12 0.15 -17.98
N ASN A 357 7.49 1.04 -18.90
CA ASN A 357 7.33 0.84 -20.35
C ASN A 357 8.54 0.15 -21.02
N LYS A 358 9.65 -0.12 -20.29
CA LYS A 358 10.84 -0.81 -20.81
C LYS A 358 10.94 -2.27 -20.35
N GLN A 359 10.27 -2.60 -19.25
CA GLN A 359 10.04 -3.96 -18.76
C GLN A 359 8.83 -4.58 -19.45
#